data_AF-A0A931RDA4-F1
#
_entry.id   AF-A0A931RDA4-F1
#
_cell.length_a   1.000
_cell.length_b   1.000
_cell.length_c   1.000
_cell.angle_alpha   90.00
_cell.angle_beta   90.00
_cell.angle_gamma   90.00
#
_symmetry.space_group_name_H-M   'P 1'
#
loop_
_entity.id
_entity.type
_entity.pdbx_description
1 polymer ?
#
loop_
_entity_poly.entity_id
_entity_poly.type
_entity_poly.pdbx_seq_one_letter_code
_entity_poly.pdbx_strand_id
1 'polypeptide(L)'
;MESTNNPLQEYRFIPHYHGDKVRILFIIAGIIMILGLPFFQELIHLPLYSSFLGILALGFIAGLTNPRQMWVALLDTCISIAALVIFEYYAIHSFNQESLIFFWTNQILALLFFAALYFSTKTLRGFFFRKPK
;
A
#
# COMPACT_ATOMS: atom_id res chain seq x y z
N MET A 1 4.03 -47.20 -12.37
CA MET A 1 4.22 -46.42 -11.14
C MET A 1 5.44 -45.54 -11.36
N GLU A 2 5.24 -44.32 -11.83
CA GLU A 2 6.33 -43.38 -12.05
C GLU A 2 5.87 -42.03 -11.49
N SER A 3 6.22 -41.80 -10.23
CA SER A 3 6.06 -40.52 -9.57
C SER A 3 7.09 -39.58 -10.19
N THR A 4 6.65 -38.82 -11.18
CA THR A 4 7.40 -37.72 -11.76
C THR A 4 7.53 -36.62 -10.71
N ASN A 5 8.59 -36.71 -9.91
CA ASN A 5 9.05 -35.63 -9.05
C ASN A 5 9.48 -34.46 -9.93
N ASN A 6 8.53 -33.60 -10.27
CA ASN A 6 8.79 -32.39 -11.05
C ASN A 6 9.49 -31.38 -10.12
N PRO A 7 10.77 -31.03 -10.36
CA PRO A 7 11.54 -30.13 -9.48
C PRO A 7 10.98 -28.69 -9.46
N LEU A 8 9.96 -28.40 -10.26
CA LEU A 8 9.31 -27.09 -10.35
C LEU A 8 8.22 -26.86 -9.29
N GLN A 9 7.90 -27.84 -8.44
CA GLN A 9 6.80 -27.74 -7.47
C GLN A 9 7.21 -27.54 -6.01
N GLU A 10 8.42 -27.07 -5.72
CA GLU A 10 8.72 -26.53 -4.39
C GLU A 10 8.31 -25.04 -4.30
N TYR A 11 7.06 -24.73 -4.68
CA TYR A 11 6.49 -23.44 -4.32
C TYR A 11 6.30 -23.47 -2.81
N ARG A 12 7.23 -22.88 -2.05
CA ARG A 12 7.06 -22.67 -0.59
C ARG A 12 5.83 -21.81 -0.39
N PHE A 13 4.68 -22.47 -0.27
CA PHE A 13 3.42 -21.84 0.07
C PHE A 13 3.62 -21.20 1.44
N ILE A 14 3.68 -19.87 1.47
CA ILE A 14 3.69 -19.12 2.73
C ILE A 14 2.24 -19.16 3.20
N PRO A 15 1.90 -19.94 4.24
CA PRO A 15 0.55 -19.94 4.74
C PRO A 15 0.30 -18.51 5.27
N HIS A 16 -0.68 -17.80 4.70
CA HIS A 16 -1.09 -16.42 5.05
C HIS A 16 -0.36 -15.24 4.36
N TYR A 17 0.12 -15.40 3.12
CA TYR A 17 0.55 -14.25 2.32
C TYR A 17 -0.67 -13.40 1.87
N HIS A 18 -0.68 -12.11 2.21
CA HIS A 18 -1.69 -11.14 1.77
C HIS A 18 -1.08 -9.96 1.01
N GLY A 19 0.20 -10.02 0.63
CA GLY A 19 0.87 -8.94 -0.09
C GLY A 19 0.24 -8.62 -1.45
N ASP A 20 -0.39 -9.60 -2.12
CA ASP A 20 -1.13 -9.31 -3.37
C ASP A 20 -2.29 -8.33 -3.16
N LYS A 21 -2.96 -8.40 -2.01
CA LYS A 21 -4.02 -7.43 -1.66
C LYS A 21 -3.42 -6.05 -1.41
N VAL A 22 -2.28 -5.98 -0.73
CA VAL A 22 -1.56 -4.71 -0.48
C VAL A 22 -1.15 -4.08 -1.80
N ARG A 23 -0.58 -4.85 -2.73
CA ARG A 23 -0.23 -4.38 -4.07
C ARG A 23 -1.44 -3.76 -4.78
N ILE A 24 -2.57 -4.47 -4.81
CA ILE A 24 -3.79 -3.96 -5.45
C ILE A 24 -4.24 -2.64 -4.79
N LEU A 25 -4.24 -2.58 -3.46
CA LEU A 25 -4.62 -1.37 -2.73
C LEU A 25 -3.70 -0.19 -3.03
N PHE A 26 -2.38 -0.40 -3.09
CA PHE A 26 -1.42 0.64 -3.44
C PHE A 26 -1.58 1.12 -4.89
N ILE A 27 -1.84 0.22 -5.84
CA ILE A 27 -2.11 0.60 -7.23
C ILE A 27 -3.40 1.41 -7.34
N ILE A 28 -4.48 0.99 -6.68
CA ILE A 28 -5.75 1.74 -6.66
C ILE A 28 -5.53 3.13 -6.05
N ALA A 29 -4.83 3.21 -4.92
CA ALA A 29 -4.50 4.49 -4.28
C ALA A 29 -3.67 5.38 -5.22
N GLY A 30 -2.65 4.83 -5.88
CA GLY A 30 -1.83 5.55 -6.86
C GLY A 30 -2.66 6.10 -8.03
N ILE A 31 -3.62 5.32 -8.56
CA ILE A 31 -4.53 5.78 -9.61
C ILE A 31 -5.39 6.95 -9.12
N ILE A 32 -5.97 6.85 -7.92
CA ILE A 32 -6.76 7.93 -7.33
C ILE A 32 -5.90 9.20 -7.17
N MET A 33 -4.67 9.05 -6.68
CA MET A 33 -3.75 10.18 -6.53
C MET A 33 -3.39 10.83 -7.87
N ILE A 34 -3.12 10.05 -8.92
CA ILE A 34 -2.82 10.57 -10.27
C ILE A 34 -4.01 11.35 -10.83
N LEU A 35 -5.20 10.77 -10.75
CA LEU A 35 -6.41 11.38 -11.29
C LEU A 35 -6.83 12.60 -10.47
N GLY A 36 -6.63 12.59 -9.15
CA GLY A 36 -6.96 13.70 -8.25
C GLY A 36 -5.97 14.86 -8.31
N LEU A 37 -4.69 14.60 -8.61
CA LEU A 37 -3.62 15.62 -8.58
C LEU A 37 -3.95 16.91 -9.36
N PRO A 38 -4.42 16.89 -10.63
CA PRO A 38 -4.73 18.13 -11.36
C PRO A 38 -5.88 18.93 -10.75
N PHE A 39 -6.80 18.28 -10.01
CA PHE A 39 -7.95 18.95 -9.40
C PHE A 39 -7.63 19.53 -8.01
N PHE A 40 -6.66 18.94 -7.31
CA PHE A 40 -6.36 19.28 -5.92
C PHE A 40 -5.01 20.01 -5.73
N GLN A 41 -4.33 20.36 -6.80
CA GLN A 41 -2.99 20.98 -6.74
C GLN A 41 -2.94 22.24 -5.86
N GLU A 42 -4.01 23.04 -5.81
CA GLU A 42 -4.07 24.29 -5.05
C GLU A 42 -4.36 24.07 -3.56
N LEU A 43 -4.92 22.91 -3.20
CA LEU A 43 -5.24 22.52 -1.82
C LEU A 43 -4.08 21.76 -1.15
N ILE A 44 -3.19 21.20 -1.97
CA ILE A 44 -2.02 20.47 -1.49
C ILE A 44 -0.89 21.48 -1.24
N HIS A 45 -0.58 21.69 0.03
CA HIS A 45 0.51 22.57 0.50
C HIS A 45 1.93 22.07 0.14
N LEU A 46 2.05 20.95 -0.58
CA LEU A 46 3.33 20.36 -0.99
C LEU A 46 3.68 20.78 -2.42
N PRO A 47 4.98 20.92 -2.74
CA PRO A 47 5.42 21.13 -4.12
C PRO A 47 4.91 20.02 -5.05
N LEU A 48 4.48 20.39 -6.26
CA LEU A 48 3.96 19.44 -7.26
C LEU A 48 4.89 18.26 -7.51
N TYR A 49 6.21 18.53 -7.58
CA TYR A 49 7.24 17.50 -7.76
C TYR A 49 7.25 16.46 -6.63
N SER A 50 6.97 16.87 -5.39
CA SER A 50 6.91 15.97 -4.23
C SER A 50 5.70 15.04 -4.31
N SER A 51 4.55 15.56 -4.70
CA SER A 51 3.33 14.76 -4.92
C SER A 51 3.53 13.73 -6.03
N PHE A 52 4.13 14.15 -7.15
CA PHE A 52 4.45 13.26 -8.26
C PHE A 52 5.46 12.16 -7.87
N LEU A 53 6.51 12.52 -7.13
CA LEU A 53 7.47 11.53 -6.60
C LEU A 53 6.80 10.55 -5.63
N GLY A 54 5.87 11.01 -4.78
CA GLY A 54 5.11 10.15 -3.88
C GLY A 54 4.28 9.10 -4.62
N ILE A 55 3.61 9.52 -5.71
CA ILE A 55 2.85 8.62 -6.59
C ILE A 55 3.78 7.57 -7.22
N LEU A 56 4.90 8.00 -7.80
CA LEU A 56 5.85 7.09 -8.43
C LEU A 56 6.45 6.12 -7.42
N ALA A 57 6.83 6.60 -6.24
CA ALA A 57 7.35 5.77 -5.17
C ALA A 57 6.34 4.71 -4.74
N LEU A 58 5.07 5.09 -4.57
CA LEU A 58 4.00 4.16 -4.21
C LEU A 58 3.81 3.06 -5.27
N GLY A 59 3.76 3.43 -6.56
CA GLY A 59 3.64 2.48 -7.66
C GLY A 59 4.86 1.56 -7.78
N PHE A 60 6.06 2.11 -7.59
CA PHE A 60 7.31 1.33 -7.58
C PHE A 60 7.32 0.31 -6.44
N ILE A 61 6.94 0.72 -5.23
CA ILE A 61 6.89 -0.16 -4.06
C ILE A 61 5.83 -1.25 -4.24
N ALA A 62 4.66 -0.92 -4.79
CA ALA A 62 3.65 -1.91 -5.15
C ALA A 62 4.19 -2.97 -6.12
N GLY A 63 5.05 -2.58 -7.06
CA GLY A 63 5.75 -3.50 -7.95
C GLY A 63 6.78 -4.39 -7.24
N LEU A 64 7.42 -3.87 -6.18
CA LEU A 64 8.38 -4.61 -5.36
C LEU A 64 7.71 -5.61 -4.40
N THR A 65 6.46 -5.37 -3.97
CA THR A 65 5.71 -6.23 -3.04
C THR A 65 5.79 -7.70 -3.49
N ASN A 66 6.46 -8.56 -2.72
CA ASN A 66 6.73 -9.96 -3.10
C ASN A 66 6.68 -10.87 -1.86
N PRO A 67 6.12 -12.10 -1.96
CA PRO A 67 6.12 -13.07 -0.85
C PRO A 67 7.51 -13.52 -0.38
N ARG A 68 8.57 -13.32 -1.16
CA ARG A 68 9.89 -13.90 -0.85
C ARG A 68 10.67 -13.15 0.23
N GLN A 69 10.46 -11.85 0.39
CA GLN A 69 11.32 -10.98 1.18
C GLN A 69 10.56 -10.30 2.33
N MET A 70 10.93 -10.63 3.58
CA MET A 70 10.31 -10.02 4.77
C MET A 70 10.51 -8.50 4.84
N TRP A 71 11.67 -8.00 4.38
CA TRP A 71 11.97 -6.57 4.36
C TRP A 71 10.98 -5.76 3.51
N VAL A 72 10.46 -6.36 2.43
CA VAL A 72 9.45 -5.72 1.57
C VAL A 72 8.12 -5.61 2.32
N ALA A 73 7.71 -6.65 3.05
CA ALA A 73 6.51 -6.58 3.87
C ALA A 73 6.63 -5.54 5.01
N LEU A 74 7.82 -5.36 5.59
CA LEU A 74 8.08 -4.30 6.55
C LEU A 74 7.95 -2.92 5.90
N LEU A 75 8.54 -2.74 4.71
CA LEU A 75 8.45 -1.51 3.93
C LEU A 75 6.99 -1.14 3.60
N ASP A 76 6.21 -2.12 3.10
CA ASP A 76 4.77 -1.96 2.82
C ASP A 76 4.00 -1.51 4.07
N THR A 77 4.34 -2.06 5.24
CA THR A 77 3.74 -1.68 6.52
C THR A 77 4.06 -0.24 6.88
N CYS A 78 5.34 0.16 6.84
CA CYS A 78 5.78 1.52 7.14
C CYS A 78 5.12 2.56 6.21
N ILE A 79 5.03 2.26 4.92
CA ILE A 79 4.40 3.15 3.94
C ILE A 79 2.91 3.26 4.17
N SER A 80 2.24 2.14 4.47
CA SER A 80 0.81 2.16 4.78
C SER A 80 0.51 3.04 6.01
N ILE A 81 1.36 3.00 7.04
CA ILE A 81 1.25 3.88 8.22
C ILE A 81 1.46 5.34 7.81
N ALA A 82 2.56 5.64 7.13
CA ALA A 82 2.89 7.02 6.75
C ALA A 82 1.80 7.65 5.87
N ALA A 83 1.34 6.92 4.86
CA ALA A 83 0.28 7.37 3.96
C ALA A 83 -1.06 7.52 4.69
N LEU A 84 -1.44 6.57 5.56
CA LEU A 84 -2.65 6.68 6.38
C LEU A 84 -2.64 7.97 7.20
N VAL A 85 -1.54 8.26 7.90
CA VAL A 85 -1.42 9.48 8.72
C VAL A 85 -1.52 10.75 7.87
N ILE A 86 -0.85 10.78 6.72
CA ILE A 86 -0.88 11.93 5.81
C ILE A 86 -2.31 12.17 5.28
N PHE A 87 -2.97 11.15 4.75
CA PHE A 87 -4.29 11.31 4.15
C PHE A 87 -5.39 11.59 5.18
N GLU A 88 -5.31 10.98 6.37
CA GLU A 88 -6.24 11.29 7.45
C GLU A 88 -6.06 12.74 7.94
N TYR A 89 -4.81 13.23 8.04
CA TYR A 89 -4.54 14.64 8.37
C TYR A 89 -5.20 15.60 7.36
N TYR A 90 -5.03 15.34 6.06
CA TYR A 90 -5.68 16.16 5.02
C TYR A 90 -7.20 16.04 5.03
N ALA A 91 -7.76 14.85 5.32
CA ALA A 91 -9.21 14.68 5.47
C ALA A 91 -9.74 15.54 6.64
N ILE A 92 -9.14 15.44 7.82
CA ILE A 92 -9.57 16.22 9.00
C ILE A 92 -9.46 17.72 8.74
N HIS A 93 -8.38 18.18 8.11
CA HIS A 93 -8.18 19.60 7.82
C HIS A 93 -9.21 20.14 6.81
N SER A 94 -9.50 19.37 5.77
CA SER A 94 -10.42 19.77 4.70
C SER A 94 -11.90 19.69 5.09
N PHE A 95 -12.27 18.91 6.12
CA PHE A 95 -13.65 18.74 6.58
C PHE A 95 -14.36 20.07 6.90
N ASN A 96 -13.62 21.06 7.42
CA ASN A 96 -14.22 22.30 7.93
C ASN A 96 -14.08 23.52 7.00
N GLN A 97 -13.19 23.51 5.99
CA GLN A 97 -12.76 24.77 5.36
C GLN A 97 -12.59 24.77 3.84
N GLU A 98 -12.41 23.61 3.19
CA GLU A 98 -11.88 23.60 1.82
C GLU A 98 -12.85 23.04 0.78
N SER A 99 -13.03 21.72 0.74
CA SER A 99 -13.79 21.04 -0.31
C SER A 99 -14.27 19.69 0.16
N LEU A 100 -15.57 19.43 0.04
CA LEU A 100 -16.15 18.13 0.35
C LEU A 100 -15.58 17.02 -0.55
N ILE A 101 -15.27 17.33 -1.81
CA ILE A 101 -14.70 16.36 -2.74
C ILE A 101 -13.28 15.99 -2.29
N PHE A 102 -12.47 16.98 -1.92
CA PHE A 102 -11.12 16.76 -1.40
C PHE A 102 -11.15 15.97 -0.08
N PHE A 103 -12.07 16.29 0.82
CA PHE A 103 -12.33 15.53 2.04
C PHE A 103 -12.59 14.05 1.74
N TRP A 104 -13.59 13.74 0.90
CA TRP A 104 -13.93 12.36 0.59
C TRP A 104 -12.83 11.61 -0.14
N THR A 105 -12.09 12.27 -1.05
CA THR A 105 -10.94 11.65 -1.71
C THR A 105 -9.86 11.25 -0.70
N ASN A 106 -9.46 12.15 0.20
CA ASN A 106 -8.47 11.86 1.22
C ASN A 106 -8.97 10.80 2.21
N GLN A 107 -10.25 10.83 2.60
CA GLN A 107 -10.84 9.83 3.48
C GLN A 107 -10.84 8.44 2.84
N ILE A 108 -11.18 8.33 1.55
CA ILE A 108 -11.11 7.07 0.80
C ILE A 108 -9.68 6.56 0.73
N LEU A 109 -8.71 7.43 0.44
CA LEU A 109 -7.29 7.07 0.44
C LEU A 109 -6.84 6.57 1.81
N ALA A 110 -7.20 7.27 2.89
CA ALA A 110 -6.92 6.85 4.26
C ALA A 110 -7.47 5.44 4.54
N LEU A 111 -8.72 5.17 4.16
CA LEU A 111 -9.31 3.82 4.31
C LEU A 111 -8.58 2.75 3.50
N LEU A 112 -8.14 3.06 2.27
CA LEU A 112 -7.33 2.13 1.46
C LEU A 112 -5.99 1.82 2.14
N PHE A 113 -5.32 2.83 2.69
CA PHE A 113 -4.06 2.64 3.41
C PHE A 113 -4.24 1.95 4.76
N PHE A 114 -5.36 2.14 5.44
CA PHE A 114 -5.72 1.37 6.63
C PHE A 114 -5.91 -0.12 6.29
N ALA A 115 -6.61 -0.43 5.19
CA ALA A 115 -6.74 -1.81 4.72
C ALA A 115 -5.38 -2.40 4.31
N ALA A 116 -4.53 -1.61 3.65
CA ALA A 116 -3.18 -2.01 3.27
C ALA A 116 -2.30 -2.29 4.51
N LEU A 117 -2.40 -1.46 5.54
CA LEU A 117 -1.74 -1.66 6.83
C LEU A 117 -2.17 -2.98 7.49
N TYR A 118 -3.48 -3.29 7.46
CA TYR A 118 -3.99 -4.53 8.02
C TYR A 118 -3.44 -5.77 7.30
N PHE A 119 -3.45 -5.78 5.96
CA PHE A 119 -2.95 -6.92 5.19
C PHE A 119 -1.42 -7.05 5.21
N SER A 120 -0.69 -5.94 5.18
CA SER A 120 0.78 -5.92 5.30
C SER A 120 1.21 -6.43 6.68
N THR A 121 0.54 -5.99 7.76
CA THR A 121 0.79 -6.50 9.12
C THR A 121 0.52 -7.99 9.24
N LYS A 122 -0.56 -8.50 8.65
CA LYS A 122 -0.82 -9.96 8.63
C LYS A 122 0.29 -10.73 7.90
N THR A 123 0.77 -10.18 6.79
CA THR A 123 1.86 -10.78 6.00
C THR A 123 3.16 -10.78 6.81
N LEU A 124 3.49 -9.66 7.44
CA LEU A 124 4.66 -9.52 8.32
C LEU A 124 4.60 -10.50 9.50
N ARG A 125 3.45 -10.62 10.14
CA ARG A 125 3.19 -11.60 11.20
C ARG A 125 3.40 -13.04 10.71
N GLY A 126 2.98 -13.36 9.49
CA GLY A 126 3.21 -14.67 8.86
C GLY A 126 4.70 -15.03 8.74
N PHE A 127 5.57 -14.05 8.51
CA PHE A 127 7.02 -14.27 8.52
C PHE A 127 7.58 -14.53 9.92
N PHE A 128 7.13 -13.80 10.95
CA PHE A 128 7.60 -13.98 12.33
C PHE A 128 7.25 -15.35 12.93
N PHE A 129 6.07 -15.89 12.62
CA PHE A 129 5.65 -17.20 13.12
C PHE A 129 6.14 -18.39 12.27
N ARG A 130 6.96 -18.14 11.25
CA ARG A 130 7.60 -19.20 10.47
C ARG A 130 8.71 -19.83 11.31
N LYS A 131 8.43 -20.99 11.93
CA LYS A 131 9.45 -21.80 12.61
C LYS A 131 10.64 -22.04 11.66
N PRO A 132 11.88 -21.74 12.07
CA PRO A 132 13.04 -22.29 11.37
C PRO A 132 12.96 -23.82 11.48
N LYS A 133 13.06 -24.51 10.35
CA LYS A 133 13.41 -25.93 10.34
C LYS A 133 14.90 -26.05 10.62
#